data_AF-D8P2D0-F1
#
_entry.id   AF-D8P2D0-F1
#
_cell.length_a   1.000
_cell.length_b   1.000
_cell.length_c   1.000
_cell.angle_alpha   90.00
_cell.angle_beta   90.00
_cell.angle_gamma   90.00
#
_symmetry.space_group_name_H-M   'P 1'
#
loop_
_entity.id
_entity.type
_entity.pdbx_description
1 polymer ?
#
loop_
_entity_poly.entity_id
_entity_poly.type
_entity_poly.pdbx_seq_one_letter_code
_entity_poly.pdbx_strand_id
1 'polypeptide(L)'
;MTECLDRSLKDGAVHGDAYCYAAESERLDKEVEVLFAEKLRQLDSLPKALAVSKELQREVRHNFTEAQAHWTAYRDAACRFEGDSNLGTGRPRAYSSCRIELDKRRIADLEASGF
;
A
#
# COMPACT_ATOMS: atom_id res chain seq x y z
N MET A 1 -11.99 3.08 6.39
CA MET A 1 -12.31 1.69 6.75
C MET A 1 -13.62 1.36 6.08
N THR A 2 -13.74 0.21 5.40
CA THR A 2 -14.96 -0.16 4.65
C THR A 2 -16.10 -0.57 5.57
N GLU A 3 -17.35 -0.38 5.13
CA GLU A 3 -18.55 -0.81 5.86
C GLU A 3 -18.55 -2.31 6.20
N CYS A 4 -17.94 -3.15 5.35
CA CYS A 4 -17.76 -4.58 5.58
C CYS A 4 -16.89 -4.84 6.82
N LEU A 5 -15.74 -4.16 6.92
CA LEU A 5 -14.81 -4.32 8.04
C LEU A 5 -15.38 -3.71 9.32
N ASP A 6 -15.98 -2.53 9.25
CA ASP A 6 -16.64 -1.86 10.38
C ASP A 6 -17.76 -2.71 10.97
N ARG A 7 -18.57 -3.33 10.11
CA ARG A 7 -19.66 -4.21 10.53
C ARG A 7 -19.15 -5.52 11.09
N SER A 8 -18.15 -6.12 10.46
CA SER A 8 -17.49 -7.33 10.96
C SER A 8 -16.89 -7.12 12.37
N LEU A 9 -16.24 -5.99 12.61
CA LEU A 9 -15.67 -5.64 13.92
C LEU A 9 -16.75 -5.46 15.00
N LYS A 10 -17.92 -4.93 14.63
CA LYS A 10 -19.07 -4.73 15.53
C LYS A 10 -19.82 -6.02 15.85
N ASP A 11 -19.99 -6.89 14.85
CA ASP A 11 -20.81 -8.10 14.96
C ASP A 11 -20.07 -9.28 15.63
N GLY A 12 -18.76 -9.15 15.90
CA GLY A 12 -17.96 -10.16 16.62
C GLY A 12 -17.83 -11.50 15.89
N ALA A 13 -18.23 -11.57 14.61
CA ALA A 13 -18.21 -12.79 13.82
C ALA A 13 -16.78 -13.15 13.40
N VAL A 14 -16.13 -14.00 14.19
CA VAL A 14 -14.79 -14.56 13.95
C VAL A 14 -14.76 -15.51 12.73
N HIS A 15 -15.93 -15.92 12.23
CA HIS A 15 -16.07 -16.78 11.06
C HIS A 15 -16.77 -16.02 9.92
N GLY A 16 -15.97 -15.48 8.98
CA GLY A 16 -16.47 -14.85 7.75
C GLY A 16 -15.90 -13.46 7.45
N ASP A 17 -15.13 -12.87 8.37
CA ASP A 17 -14.54 -11.55 8.20
C ASP A 17 -13.32 -11.52 7.26
N ALA A 18 -12.65 -12.65 7.06
CA ALA A 18 -11.49 -12.76 6.18
C ALA A 18 -11.75 -12.19 4.77
N TYR A 19 -12.99 -12.30 4.27
CA TYR A 19 -13.40 -11.67 3.02
C TYR A 19 -13.36 -10.14 3.10
N CYS A 20 -13.85 -9.54 4.19
CA CYS A 20 -13.81 -8.09 4.39
C CYS A 20 -12.35 -7.59 4.49
N TYR A 21 -11.48 -8.33 5.18
CA TYR A 21 -10.06 -7.99 5.24
C TYR A 21 -9.38 -8.09 3.87
N ALA A 22 -9.67 -9.15 3.11
CA ALA A 22 -9.13 -9.30 1.76
C ALA A 22 -9.59 -8.15 0.85
N ALA A 23 -10.88 -7.83 0.83
CA ALA A 23 -11.44 -6.74 0.05
C ALA A 23 -10.85 -5.37 0.43
N GLU A 24 -10.67 -5.09 1.73
CA GLU A 24 -10.03 -3.86 2.18
C GLU A 24 -8.56 -3.80 1.77
N SER A 25 -7.83 -4.93 1.85
CA SER A 25 -6.43 -5.00 1.43
C SER A 25 -6.27 -4.75 -0.08
N GLU A 26 -7.16 -5.27 -0.91
CA GLU A 26 -7.14 -5.02 -2.36
C GLU A 26 -7.49 -3.57 -2.69
N ARG A 27 -8.43 -2.96 -1.94
CA ARG A 27 -8.80 -1.57 -2.10
C ARG A 27 -7.62 -0.65 -1.81
N LEU A 28 -6.92 -0.88 -0.69
CA LEU A 28 -5.76 -0.09 -0.28
C LEU A 28 -4.55 -0.30 -1.21
N ASP A 29 -4.32 -1.51 -1.69
CA ASP A 29 -3.27 -1.80 -2.69
C ASP A 29 -3.48 -0.96 -3.96
N LYS A 30 -4.71 -0.92 -4.49
CA LYS A 30 -5.06 -0.06 -5.63
C LYS A 30 -4.85 1.42 -5.33
N GLU A 31 -5.15 1.86 -4.11
CA GLU A 31 -4.95 3.24 -3.68
C GLU A 31 -3.45 3.61 -3.65
N VAL A 32 -2.59 2.70 -3.18
CA VAL A 32 -1.12 2.84 -3.26
C VAL A 32 -0.67 2.98 -4.72
N GLU A 33 -1.15 2.12 -5.63
CA GLU A 33 -0.80 2.17 -7.06
C GLU A 33 -1.22 3.49 -7.72
N VAL A 34 -2.44 3.96 -7.43
CA VAL A 34 -2.97 5.22 -7.96
C VAL A 34 -2.13 6.41 -7.47
N LEU A 35 -1.88 6.51 -6.16
CA LEU A 35 -1.09 7.60 -5.60
C LEU A 35 0.35 7.58 -6.10
N PHE A 36 0.97 6.41 -6.19
CA PHE A 36 2.31 6.28 -6.76
C PHE A 36 2.37 6.78 -8.22
N ALA A 37 1.39 6.39 -9.04
CA ALA A 37 1.30 6.86 -10.42
C ALA A 37 1.05 8.38 -10.51
N GLU A 38 0.27 8.94 -9.59
CA GLU A 38 0.08 10.40 -9.49
C GLU A 38 1.38 11.14 -9.15
N LYS A 39 2.15 10.63 -8.18
CA LYS A 39 3.46 11.23 -7.82
C LYS A 39 4.46 11.19 -8.97
N LEU A 40 4.48 10.10 -9.74
CA LEU A 40 5.28 10.04 -10.97
C LEU A 40 4.86 11.11 -11.99
N ARG A 41 3.54 11.28 -12.20
CA ARG A 41 3.04 12.34 -13.11
C ARG A 41 3.41 13.75 -12.62
N GLN A 42 3.37 13.99 -11.32
CA GLN A 42 3.78 15.27 -10.74
C GLN A 42 5.28 15.54 -10.97
N LEU A 43 6.13 14.53 -10.75
CA LEU A 43 7.56 14.61 -11.05
C LEU A 43 7.82 14.90 -12.54
N ASP A 44 7.03 14.31 -13.44
CA ASP A 44 7.17 14.52 -14.88
C ASP A 44 6.66 15.92 -15.33
N SER A 45 5.79 16.56 -14.54
CA SER A 45 5.12 17.83 -14.85
C SER A 45 5.50 18.99 -13.93
N LEU A 46 6.72 18.97 -13.38
CA LEU A 46 7.19 20.00 -12.44
C LEU A 46 7.06 21.43 -13.02
N PRO A 47 6.58 22.40 -12.21
CA PRO A 47 6.59 23.81 -12.59
C PRO A 47 8.00 24.28 -12.95
N LYS A 48 8.12 25.24 -13.88
CA LYS A 48 9.42 25.80 -14.29
C LYS A 48 10.29 26.29 -13.11
N ALA A 49 9.67 26.76 -12.03
CA ALA A 49 10.36 27.22 -10.83
C ALA A 49 11.06 26.09 -10.04
N LEU A 50 10.63 24.84 -10.23
CA LEU A 50 11.16 23.63 -9.60
C LEU A 50 11.84 22.71 -10.62
N ALA A 51 12.01 23.18 -11.87
CA ALA A 51 12.59 22.38 -12.94
C ALA A 51 14.06 22.07 -12.62
N VAL A 52 14.33 20.80 -12.37
CA VAL A 52 15.68 20.26 -12.24
C VAL A 52 16.29 19.92 -13.60
N SER A 53 17.57 19.59 -13.64
CA SER A 53 18.18 19.03 -14.85
C SER A 53 17.45 17.74 -15.27
N LYS A 54 17.43 17.45 -16.57
CA LYS A 54 16.81 16.21 -17.10
C LYS A 54 17.49 14.96 -16.56
N GLU A 55 18.77 15.05 -16.23
CA GLU A 55 19.56 13.98 -15.63
C GLU A 55 19.06 13.70 -14.21
N LEU A 56 18.92 14.74 -13.38
CA LEU A 56 18.42 14.60 -12.02
C LEU A 56 16.95 14.14 -12.00
N GLN A 57 16.11 14.64 -12.90
CA GLN A 57 14.72 14.18 -13.02
C GLN A 57 14.64 12.68 -13.32
N ARG A 58 15.49 12.19 -14.24
CA ARG A 58 15.57 10.76 -14.59
C ARG A 58 16.05 9.91 -13.41
N GLU A 59 17.06 10.39 -12.68
CA GLU A 59 17.57 9.71 -11.49
C GLU A 59 16.52 9.62 -10.38
N VAL A 60 15.86 10.74 -10.05
CA VAL A 60 14.77 10.76 -9.05
C VAL A 60 13.64 9.82 -9.46
N ARG A 61 13.24 9.84 -10.73
CA ARG A 61 12.18 8.95 -11.26
C ARG A 61 12.58 7.48 -11.13
N HIS A 62 13.82 7.15 -11.47
CA HIS A 62 14.34 5.79 -11.34
C HIS A 62 14.35 5.35 -9.88
N ASN A 63 14.96 6.14 -8.99
CA ASN A 63 15.06 5.84 -7.56
C ASN A 63 13.67 5.69 -6.91
N PHE A 64 12.71 6.55 -7.26
CA PHE A 64 11.35 6.46 -6.73
C PHE A 64 10.63 5.19 -7.21
N THR A 65 10.87 4.77 -8.46
CA THR A 65 10.31 3.53 -9.03
C THR A 65 10.92 2.29 -8.37
N GLU A 66 12.23 2.26 -8.21
CA GLU A 66 12.94 1.17 -7.52
C GLU A 66 12.50 1.07 -6.07
N ALA A 67 12.37 2.21 -5.37
CA ALA A 67 11.89 2.24 -3.99
C ALA A 67 10.48 1.65 -3.86
N GLN A 68 9.57 1.95 -4.80
CA GLN A 68 8.23 1.35 -4.81
C GLN A 68 8.29 -0.17 -5.06
N ALA A 69 9.11 -0.63 -6.00
CA ALA A 69 9.28 -2.05 -6.28
C ALA A 69 9.83 -2.83 -5.06
N HIS A 70 10.85 -2.30 -4.40
CA HIS A 70 11.39 -2.88 -3.17
C HIS A 70 10.40 -2.88 -2.02
N TRP A 71 9.62 -1.80 -1.88
CA TRP A 71 8.58 -1.72 -0.86
C TRP A 71 7.49 -2.79 -1.09
N THR A 72 7.03 -2.99 -2.33
CA THR A 72 6.05 -4.04 -2.65
C THR A 72 6.61 -5.43 -2.33
N ALA A 73 7.87 -5.70 -2.71
CA ALA A 73 8.53 -6.97 -2.39
C ALA A 73 8.64 -7.20 -0.88
N TYR A 74 8.99 -6.16 -0.11
CA TYR A 74 9.01 -6.21 1.35
C TYR A 74 7.62 -6.50 1.92
N ARG A 75 6.59 -5.77 1.49
CA ARG A 75 5.21 -5.96 1.95
C ARG A 75 4.76 -7.39 1.76
N ASP A 76 4.94 -7.93 0.56
CA ASP A 76 4.48 -9.28 0.24
C ASP A 76 5.23 -10.34 1.05
N ALA A 77 6.55 -10.18 1.24
CA ALA A 77 7.35 -11.07 2.09
C ALA A 77 6.94 -11.00 3.57
N ALA A 78 6.78 -9.79 4.12
CA ALA A 78 6.38 -9.56 5.50
C ALA A 78 4.99 -10.13 5.78
N CYS A 79 4.02 -9.86 4.91
CA CYS A 79 2.66 -10.33 5.11
C CYS A 79 2.51 -11.83 4.87
N ARG A 80 3.32 -12.42 3.98
CA ARG A 80 3.43 -13.88 3.89
C ARG A 80 3.94 -14.50 5.18
N PHE A 81 4.98 -13.93 5.77
CA PHE A 81 5.50 -14.38 7.07
C PHE A 81 4.45 -14.26 8.19
N GLU A 82 3.74 -13.13 8.29
CA GLU A 82 2.67 -12.97 9.27
C GLU A 82 1.53 -13.97 9.06
N GLY A 83 1.14 -14.20 7.81
CA GLY A 83 0.16 -15.23 7.45
C GLY A 83 0.63 -16.63 7.86
N ASP A 84 1.86 -17.01 7.51
CA ASP A 84 2.40 -18.34 7.78
C ASP A 84 2.69 -18.56 9.29
N SER A 85 2.89 -17.49 10.05
CA SER A 85 2.98 -17.52 11.52
C SER A 85 1.63 -17.73 12.21
N ASN A 86 0.51 -17.56 11.49
CA ASN A 86 -0.84 -17.80 11.97
C ASN A 86 -1.40 -19.08 11.33
N LEU A 87 -1.40 -20.21 12.06
CA LEU A 87 -1.85 -21.49 11.54
C LEU A 87 -3.39 -21.57 11.42
N GLY A 88 -3.88 -22.45 10.54
CA GLY A 88 -5.31 -22.74 10.40
C GLY A 88 -6.12 -21.60 9.77
N THR A 89 -7.33 -21.37 10.27
CA THR A 89 -8.30 -20.41 9.71
C THR A 89 -7.93 -18.94 9.92
N GLY A 90 -6.93 -18.65 10.78
CA GLY A 90 -6.43 -17.30 11.03
C GLY A 90 -5.46 -16.77 9.95
N ARG A 91 -4.86 -17.66 9.14
CA ARG A 91 -3.86 -17.31 8.12
C ARG A 91 -4.32 -16.20 7.15
N PRO A 92 -5.50 -16.29 6.51
CA PRO A 92 -5.91 -15.30 5.52
C PRO A 92 -6.18 -13.93 6.15
N ARG A 93 -6.71 -13.92 7.38
CA ARG A 93 -6.96 -12.69 8.14
C ARG A 93 -5.65 -12.01 8.54
N ALA A 94 -4.67 -12.77 9.03
CA ALA A 94 -3.35 -12.24 9.39
C ALA A 94 -2.63 -11.63 8.18
N TYR A 95 -2.58 -12.37 7.06
CA TYR A 95 -1.99 -11.88 5.80
C TYR A 95 -2.63 -10.55 5.36
N SER A 96 -3.96 -10.50 5.33
CA SER A 96 -4.70 -9.33 4.86
C SER A 96 -4.58 -8.15 5.84
N SER A 97 -4.56 -8.41 7.15
CA SER A 97 -4.37 -7.37 8.17
C SER A 97 -3.00 -6.71 8.04
N CYS A 98 -1.93 -7.51 7.84
CA CYS A 98 -0.61 -6.98 7.56
C CYS A 98 -0.61 -6.05 6.35
N ARG A 99 -1.23 -6.48 5.24
CA ARG A 99 -1.31 -5.67 4.02
C ARG A 99 -2.02 -4.35 4.27
N ILE A 100 -3.18 -4.38 4.93
CA ILE A 100 -3.93 -3.16 5.29
C ILE A 100 -3.04 -2.16 6.05
N GLU A 101 -2.29 -2.63 7.05
CA GLU A 101 -1.46 -1.73 7.87
C GLU A 101 -0.26 -1.17 7.10
N LEU A 102 0.40 -1.99 6.27
CA LEU A 102 1.51 -1.53 5.44
C LEU A 102 1.04 -0.60 4.32
N ASP A 103 -0.08 -0.90 3.67
CA ASP A 103 -0.64 -0.08 2.59
C ASP A 103 -1.09 1.29 3.13
N LYS A 104 -1.75 1.35 4.30
CA LYS A 104 -2.08 2.64 4.97
C LYS A 104 -0.84 3.49 5.24
N ARG A 105 0.24 2.88 5.73
CA ARG A 105 1.50 3.60 5.99
C ARG A 105 2.08 4.13 4.69
N ARG A 106 2.07 3.31 3.64
CA ARG A 106 2.58 3.73 2.32
C ARG A 106 1.75 4.84 1.70
N ILE A 107 0.43 4.81 1.85
CA ILE A 107 -0.45 5.91 1.46
C ILE A 107 -0.03 7.19 2.18
N ALA A 108 0.13 7.16 3.51
CA ALA A 108 0.58 8.33 4.27
C ALA A 108 1.97 8.83 3.83
N ASP A 109 2.92 7.92 3.57
CA ASP A 109 4.24 8.27 3.05
C ASP A 109 4.14 8.95 1.67
N LEU A 110 3.32 8.41 0.76
CA LEU A 110 3.10 8.97 -0.57
C LEU A 110 2.40 10.33 -0.50
N GLU A 111 1.37 10.49 0.34
CA GLU A 111 0.68 11.76 0.55
C GLU A 111 1.63 12.84 1.08
N ALA A 112 2.46 12.49 2.07
CA ALA A 112 3.47 13.38 2.65
C ALA A 112 4.65 13.67 1.70
N SER A 113 4.89 12.79 0.73
CA SER A 113 5.92 12.99 -0.30
C SER A 113 5.48 14.11 -1.25
N GLY A 114 5.94 15.33 -1.01
CA GLY A 114 5.73 16.47 -1.90
C GLY A 114 6.92 16.75 -2.82
N PHE A 115 6.63 17.16 -4.05
CA PHE A 115 7.52 17.93 -4.92
C PHE A 115 6.95 19.32 -5.12
#